data_AF-A0A060XSZ1-F1
#
_entry.id   AF-A0A060XSZ1-F1
#
_cell.length_a   1.000
_cell.length_b   1.000
_cell.length_c   1.000
_cell.angle_alpha   90.00
_cell.angle_beta   90.00
_cell.angle_gamma   90.00
#
_symmetry.space_group_name_H-M   'P 1'
#
loop_
_entity.id
_entity.type
_entity.pdbx_description
1 polymer ?
#
loop_
_entity_poly.entity_id
_entity_poly.type
_entity_poly.pdbx_seq_one_letter_code
_entity_poly.pdbx_strand_id
1 'polypeptide(L)'
;MKGFLGCIRSLQLNGRTLDLEERAKITPGVRPGCPGHCSSYGELCQNQGRCVEMYNGFSCDCGLSAYAGPFCQREVSADFKPGTSVQYTFKEPYELNRNTSTQSSSIYSDLKLRGENVSFSFRSSQSPALLLYVSSYYREYLAVLLNRNGYLDVKYKLQNSRDAEVFRTSVRNLANGQLHRVSIRRLSETVSVQIDQHEREDFNLTSDAEFNAIKSVVLGKVHGEL
;
A
#
# COMPACT_ATOMS: atom_id res chain seq x y z
N MET A 1 29.33 -28.81 30.59
CA MET A 1 28.47 -27.89 29.81
C MET A 1 28.36 -26.56 30.55
N LYS A 2 28.34 -25.43 29.86
CA LYS A 2 28.05 -24.13 30.49
C LYS A 2 26.53 -23.99 30.68
N GLY A 3 26.09 -23.40 31.79
CA GLY A 3 24.69 -23.04 31.99
C GLY A 3 24.25 -21.93 31.02
N PHE A 4 22.96 -21.84 30.73
CA PHE A 4 22.39 -20.78 29.90
C PHE A 4 22.46 -19.43 30.61
N LEU A 5 22.89 -18.39 29.89
CA LEU A 5 22.86 -16.99 30.34
C LEU A 5 22.18 -16.17 29.25
N GLY A 6 21.03 -15.59 29.56
CA GLY A 6 20.19 -14.87 28.60
C GLY A 6 18.74 -14.88 29.04
N CYS A 7 17.82 -14.76 28.09
CA CYS A 7 16.39 -14.87 28.36
C CYS A 7 15.71 -15.86 27.41
N ILE A 8 14.61 -16.44 27.88
CA ILE A 8 13.72 -17.31 27.11
C ILE A 8 12.36 -16.62 27.04
N ARG A 9 11.74 -16.61 25.86
CA ARG A 9 10.42 -16.00 25.59
C ARG A 9 9.48 -17.02 24.97
N SER A 10 8.17 -16.78 25.12
CA SER A 10 7.11 -17.52 24.41
C SER A 10 7.23 -19.05 24.52
N LEU A 11 7.61 -19.56 25.70
CA LEU A 11 7.78 -21.00 25.92
C LEU A 11 6.42 -21.70 25.81
N GLN A 12 6.34 -22.65 24.90
CA GLN A 12 5.19 -23.55 24.74
C GLN A 12 5.64 -25.00 24.85
N LEU A 13 4.83 -25.81 25.52
CA LEU A 13 5.02 -27.26 25.59
C LEU A 13 3.71 -27.94 25.22
N ASN A 14 3.72 -28.75 24.17
CA ASN A 14 2.52 -29.42 23.63
C ASN A 14 1.37 -28.44 23.33
N GLY A 15 1.70 -27.27 22.76
CA GLY A 15 0.73 -26.21 22.45
C GLY A 15 0.22 -25.41 23.66
N ARG A 16 0.69 -25.70 24.88
CA ARG A 16 0.35 -24.94 26.08
C ARG A 16 1.45 -23.93 26.40
N THR A 17 1.09 -22.65 26.48
CA THR A 17 1.99 -21.60 26.95
C THR A 17 2.26 -21.78 28.44
N LEU A 18 3.53 -21.82 28.83
CA LEU A 18 3.95 -21.88 30.23
C LEU A 18 4.22 -20.47 30.74
N ASP A 19 3.70 -20.16 31.93
CA ASP A 19 3.92 -18.87 32.58
C ASP A 19 5.31 -18.80 33.22
N LEU A 20 6.27 -18.31 32.43
CA LEU A 20 7.63 -18.09 32.89
C LEU A 20 7.75 -16.90 33.84
N GLU A 21 6.83 -15.93 33.77
CA GLU A 21 6.93 -14.71 34.56
C GLU A 21 6.62 -14.97 36.02
N GLU A 22 5.49 -15.64 36.31
CA GLU A 22 5.14 -16.04 37.67
C GLU A 22 6.18 -17.00 38.26
N ARG A 23 6.69 -17.94 37.44
CA ARG A 23 7.72 -18.85 37.91
C ARG A 23 9.04 -18.14 38.22
N ALA A 24 9.39 -17.11 37.44
CA ALA A 24 10.60 -16.32 37.68
C ALA A 24 10.55 -15.56 39.01
N LYS A 25 9.39 -15.03 39.41
CA LYS A 25 9.23 -14.28 40.68
C LYS A 25 9.62 -15.07 41.93
N ILE A 26 9.47 -16.39 41.89
CA ILE A 26 9.74 -17.29 43.04
C ILE A 26 11.02 -18.12 42.88
N THR A 27 11.80 -17.93 41.80
CA THR A 27 13.00 -18.73 41.52
C THR A 27 14.25 -17.90 41.78
N PRO A 28 15.11 -18.29 42.75
CA PRO A 28 16.35 -17.57 43.04
C PRO A 28 17.26 -17.45 41.80
N GLY A 29 17.76 -16.25 41.53
CA GLY A 29 18.67 -15.99 40.41
C GLY A 29 17.99 -15.78 39.05
N VAL A 30 16.66 -15.89 38.96
CA VAL A 30 15.86 -15.58 37.77
C VAL A 30 15.05 -14.31 38.04
N ARG A 31 14.86 -13.47 37.03
CA ARG A 31 14.05 -12.24 37.15
C ARG A 31 12.88 -12.29 36.17
N PRO A 32 11.70 -11.78 36.55
CA PRO A 32 10.58 -11.66 35.63
C PRO A 32 10.90 -10.66 34.52
N GLY A 33 10.30 -10.91 33.36
CA GLY A 33 10.43 -10.04 32.20
C GLY A 33 11.64 -10.35 31.31
N CYS A 34 11.40 -10.27 30.01
CA CYS A 34 12.44 -10.11 29.01
C CYS A 34 11.90 -9.12 27.96
N PRO A 35 11.99 -7.79 28.19
CA PRO A 35 11.39 -6.77 27.34
C PRO A 35 11.97 -6.77 25.92
N GLY A 36 11.09 -6.76 24.90
CA GLY A 36 11.46 -6.65 23.48
C GLY A 36 11.98 -5.26 23.13
N HIS A 37 12.56 -5.12 21.94
CA HIS A 37 12.98 -3.84 21.38
C HIS A 37 11.83 -2.81 21.39
N CYS A 38 10.60 -3.21 21.08
CA CYS A 38 9.48 -2.27 21.08
C CYS A 38 9.14 -1.66 22.44
N SER A 39 9.49 -2.32 23.55
CA SER A 39 9.27 -1.72 24.88
C SER A 39 10.25 -0.58 25.20
N SER A 40 11.44 -0.59 24.59
CA SER A 40 12.45 0.46 24.78
C SER A 40 12.44 1.51 23.67
N TYR A 41 12.13 1.09 22.44
CA TYR A 41 12.27 1.89 21.23
C TYR A 41 10.94 2.18 20.54
N GLY A 42 9.81 1.71 21.08
CA GLY A 42 8.50 1.89 20.47
C GLY A 42 8.11 3.36 20.29
N GLU A 43 8.50 4.20 21.24
CA GLU A 43 8.28 5.67 21.19
C GLU A 43 9.03 6.35 20.04
N LEU A 44 10.01 5.68 19.41
CA LEU A 44 10.66 6.21 18.21
C LEU A 44 9.74 6.14 16.99
N CYS A 45 8.69 5.31 17.00
CA CYS A 45 7.69 5.29 15.94
C CYS A 45 6.77 6.51 16.07
N GLN A 46 7.02 7.53 15.26
CA GLN A 46 6.30 8.79 15.28
C GLN A 46 4.92 8.65 14.61
N ASN A 47 4.08 9.68 14.76
CA ASN A 47 2.81 9.83 14.03
C ASN A 47 1.91 8.59 14.08
N GLN A 48 1.81 7.98 15.27
CA GLN A 48 1.00 6.78 15.54
C GLN A 48 1.45 5.53 14.75
N GLY A 49 2.72 5.50 14.31
CA GLY A 49 3.33 4.30 13.76
C GLY A 49 3.38 3.18 14.80
N ARG A 50 3.04 1.95 14.39
CA ARG A 50 3.04 0.80 15.29
C ARG A 50 4.42 0.16 15.33
N CYS A 51 5.02 0.03 16.51
CA CYS A 51 6.26 -0.73 16.65
C CYS A 51 6.02 -2.23 16.43
N VAL A 52 6.89 -2.85 15.64
CA VAL A 52 6.88 -4.28 15.34
C VAL A 52 8.22 -4.89 15.77
N GLU A 53 8.17 -5.86 16.67
CA GLU A 53 9.35 -6.60 17.13
C GLU A 53 9.91 -7.45 15.98
N MET A 54 11.23 -7.43 15.81
CA MET A 54 11.96 -8.24 14.83
C MET A 54 12.97 -9.15 15.54
N TYR A 55 13.44 -10.19 14.86
CA TYR A 55 14.43 -11.14 15.43
C TYR A 55 15.68 -10.44 15.99
N ASN A 56 16.16 -9.38 15.31
CA ASN A 56 17.35 -8.61 15.69
C ASN A 56 17.06 -7.10 15.85
N GLY A 57 15.86 -6.71 16.27
CA GLY A 57 15.54 -5.28 16.42
C GLY A 57 14.06 -4.98 16.44
N PHE A 58 13.70 -3.83 15.88
CA PHE A 58 12.32 -3.42 15.66
C PHE A 58 12.18 -2.69 14.32
N SER A 59 10.94 -2.53 13.86
CA SER A 59 10.58 -1.61 12.78
C SER A 59 9.30 -0.85 13.14
N CYS A 60 9.05 0.27 12.46
CA CYS A 60 7.78 0.97 12.57
C CYS A 60 6.89 0.64 11.37
N ASP A 61 5.69 0.13 11.65
CA ASP A 61 4.63 -0.06 10.68
C ASP A 61 3.81 1.24 10.56
N CYS A 62 4.02 1.96 9.46
CA CYS A 62 3.34 3.22 9.16
C CYS A 62 2.05 3.02 8.33
N GLY A 63 1.65 1.79 8.02
CA GLY A 63 0.71 1.49 6.92
C GLY A 63 -0.72 2.01 7.09
N LEU A 64 -1.11 2.43 8.30
CA LEU A 64 -2.40 3.08 8.59
C LEU A 64 -2.29 4.61 8.69
N SER A 65 -1.07 5.14 8.66
CA SER A 65 -0.78 6.55 8.82
C SER A 65 -0.56 7.24 7.47
N ALA A 66 -0.61 8.57 7.48
CA ALA A 66 -0.21 9.41 6.35
C ALA A 66 1.32 9.60 6.25
N TYR A 67 2.11 8.77 6.93
CA TYR A 67 3.55 8.96 7.09
C TYR A 67 4.35 7.74 6.62
N ALA A 68 5.62 7.99 6.30
CA ALA A 68 6.57 7.02 5.82
C ALA A 68 7.96 7.25 6.45
N GLY A 69 8.89 6.37 6.10
CA GLY A 69 10.25 6.37 6.63
C GLY A 69 10.42 5.37 7.77
N PRO A 70 11.67 5.10 8.20
CA PRO A 70 11.97 4.07 9.21
C PRO A 70 11.26 4.25 10.54
N PHE A 71 10.88 5.48 10.86
CA PHE A 71 10.26 5.89 12.12
C PHE A 71 8.92 6.62 11.90
N CYS A 72 8.32 6.47 10.71
CA CYS A 72 7.08 7.16 10.32
C CYS A 72 7.14 8.68 10.47
N GLN A 73 8.31 9.29 10.26
CA GLN A 73 8.56 10.71 10.49
C GLN A 73 8.27 11.62 9.29
N ARG A 74 8.14 11.04 8.09
CA ARG A 74 7.99 11.81 6.85
C ARG A 74 6.55 11.74 6.37
N GLU A 75 5.87 12.88 6.31
CA GLU A 75 4.50 12.96 5.79
C GLU A 75 4.46 12.66 4.28
N VAL A 76 3.47 11.87 3.86
CA VAL A 76 3.19 11.48 2.47
C VAL A 76 1.68 11.54 2.24
N SER A 77 1.11 12.73 2.40
CA SER A 77 -0.31 13.03 2.19
C SER A 77 -0.52 14.38 1.51
N ALA A 78 -1.71 14.57 0.98
CA ALA A 78 -2.20 15.85 0.49
C ALA A 78 -3.71 15.97 0.77
N ASP A 79 -4.18 17.18 1.06
CA ASP A 79 -5.59 17.52 1.16
C ASP A 79 -6.04 18.21 -0.14
N PHE A 80 -7.16 17.77 -0.71
CA PHE A 80 -7.64 18.23 -2.01
C PHE A 80 -8.87 19.11 -1.84
N LYS A 81 -8.84 20.29 -2.46
CA LYS A 81 -10.04 21.12 -2.62
C LYS A 81 -10.86 20.63 -3.81
N PRO A 82 -12.19 20.86 -3.84
CA PRO A 82 -13.00 20.53 -5.00
C PRO A 82 -12.40 21.13 -6.28
N GLY A 83 -12.21 20.27 -7.29
CA GLY A 83 -11.71 20.68 -8.61
C GLY A 83 -10.19 20.77 -8.75
N THR A 84 -9.41 20.51 -7.70
CA THR A 84 -7.93 20.49 -7.80
C THR A 84 -7.39 19.12 -8.21
N SER A 85 -6.16 19.11 -8.71
CA SER A 85 -5.43 17.87 -9.00
C SER A 85 -3.93 18.00 -8.77
N VAL A 86 -3.30 16.86 -8.61
CA VAL A 86 -1.84 16.71 -8.61
C VAL A 86 -1.49 15.77 -9.75
N GLN A 87 -0.51 16.14 -10.55
CA GLN A 87 -0.03 15.34 -11.66
C GLN A 87 1.47 15.10 -11.56
N TYR A 88 1.86 13.84 -11.67
CA TYR A 88 3.24 13.42 -11.89
C TYR A 88 3.39 13.02 -13.35
N THR A 89 4.39 13.56 -14.04
CA THR A 89 4.68 13.24 -15.44
C THR A 89 6.03 12.52 -15.53
N PHE A 90 6.07 11.44 -16.29
CA PHE A 90 7.25 10.61 -16.49
C PHE A 90 7.78 10.82 -17.91
N LYS A 91 9.10 10.68 -18.10
CA LYS A 91 9.73 10.79 -19.42
C LYS A 91 9.53 9.50 -20.22
N GLU A 92 9.41 9.64 -21.53
CA GLU A 92 9.26 8.51 -22.44
C GLU A 92 10.52 7.63 -22.44
N PRO A 93 10.40 6.28 -22.47
CA PRO A 93 11.55 5.37 -22.34
C PRO A 93 12.66 5.55 -23.40
N TYR A 94 12.35 6.17 -24.54
CA TYR A 94 13.25 6.28 -25.69
C TYR A 94 14.08 7.58 -25.75
N GLU A 95 13.91 8.51 -24.81
CA GLU A 95 14.80 9.67 -24.64
C GLU A 95 16.07 9.29 -23.87
N LEU A 96 16.73 8.18 -24.25
CA LEU A 96 18.04 7.81 -23.73
C LEU A 96 19.14 8.35 -24.65
N ASN A 97 19.19 9.68 -24.79
CA ASN A 97 20.33 10.34 -25.42
C ASN A 97 21.33 10.79 -24.34
N ARG A 98 22.59 10.41 -24.58
CA ARG A 98 23.77 10.49 -23.71
C ARG A 98 23.89 11.79 -22.90
N ASN A 99 24.32 11.62 -21.64
CA ASN A 99 24.97 12.60 -20.75
C ASN A 99 24.07 13.45 -19.85
N THR A 100 23.45 12.85 -18.83
CA THR A 100 23.14 13.57 -17.58
C THR A 100 23.22 12.62 -16.39
N SER A 101 24.16 12.88 -15.48
CA SER A 101 24.35 12.22 -14.19
C SER A 101 23.28 12.64 -13.17
N THR A 102 22.01 12.53 -13.53
CA THR A 102 20.89 12.88 -12.66
C THR A 102 19.96 11.67 -12.54
N GLN A 103 20.23 10.89 -11.50
CA GLN A 103 19.26 10.09 -10.76
C GLN A 103 18.23 9.36 -11.63
N SER A 104 18.64 8.20 -12.16
CA SER A 104 17.76 7.23 -12.81
C SER A 104 16.49 7.04 -11.99
N SER A 105 15.33 7.38 -12.56
CA SER A 105 14.03 7.12 -11.95
C SER A 105 13.86 5.61 -11.80
N SER A 106 14.00 5.13 -10.56
CA SER A 106 13.99 3.73 -10.13
C SER A 106 12.67 2.98 -10.35
N ILE A 107 11.76 3.50 -11.19
CA ILE A 107 10.50 2.86 -11.56
C ILE A 107 10.73 1.79 -12.64
N TYR A 108 11.79 1.90 -13.43
CA TYR A 108 12.03 1.03 -14.60
C TYR A 108 12.82 -0.26 -14.31
N SER A 109 13.32 -0.45 -13.08
CA SER A 109 14.26 -1.55 -12.79
C SER A 109 13.61 -2.91 -12.45
N ASP A 110 12.28 -3.01 -12.39
CA ASP A 110 11.60 -4.30 -12.10
C ASP A 110 10.23 -4.44 -12.81
N LEU A 111 10.22 -4.19 -14.13
CA LEU A 111 9.00 -4.27 -14.94
C LEU A 111 8.55 -5.72 -15.14
N LYS A 112 7.68 -6.21 -14.25
CA LYS A 112 6.67 -7.19 -14.67
C LYS A 112 5.73 -6.48 -15.65
N LEU A 113 6.03 -6.57 -16.95
CA LEU A 113 5.26 -5.90 -18.02
C LEU A 113 3.74 -6.18 -17.97
N ARG A 114 3.34 -7.30 -17.33
CA ARG A 114 1.94 -7.75 -17.17
C ARG A 114 1.45 -7.70 -15.73
N GLY A 115 1.91 -6.76 -14.91
CA GLY A 115 1.38 -6.61 -13.57
C GLY A 115 1.65 -5.26 -12.93
N GLU A 116 0.64 -4.73 -12.26
CA GLU A 116 0.74 -3.52 -11.46
C GLU A 116 0.33 -3.83 -10.02
N ASN A 117 0.94 -3.11 -9.07
CA ASN A 117 0.56 -3.17 -7.68
C ASN A 117 0.37 -1.73 -7.18
N VAL A 118 -0.88 -1.36 -6.91
CA VAL A 118 -1.28 -0.01 -6.55
C VAL A 118 -1.96 -0.07 -5.19
N SER A 119 -1.49 0.71 -4.23
CA SER A 119 -2.15 0.84 -2.94
C SER A 119 -2.16 2.28 -2.48
N PHE A 120 -3.29 2.74 -1.97
CA PHE A 120 -3.45 4.09 -1.43
C PHE A 120 -4.59 4.10 -0.41
N SER A 121 -4.61 5.14 0.42
CA SER A 121 -5.73 5.41 1.32
C SER A 121 -6.40 6.72 0.94
N PHE A 122 -7.72 6.79 1.11
CA PHE A 122 -8.48 8.01 0.84
C PHE A 122 -9.57 8.21 1.90
N ARG A 123 -9.98 9.46 2.06
CA ARG A 123 -11.13 9.86 2.86
C ARG A 123 -11.92 10.88 2.07
N SER A 124 -13.20 10.61 1.82
CA SER A 124 -14.08 11.51 1.07
C SER A 124 -15.52 11.40 1.55
N SER A 125 -16.26 12.50 1.46
CA SER A 125 -17.72 12.54 1.57
C SER A 125 -18.40 12.81 0.22
N GLN A 126 -17.62 12.82 -0.87
CA GLN A 126 -18.06 13.15 -2.22
C GLN A 126 -18.05 11.92 -3.11
N SER A 127 -19.16 11.75 -3.86
CA SER A 127 -19.34 10.75 -4.89
C SER A 127 -20.25 11.34 -5.99
N PRO A 128 -19.97 11.13 -7.29
CA PRO A 128 -18.83 10.40 -7.84
C PRO A 128 -17.51 11.18 -7.69
N ALA A 129 -16.39 10.47 -7.60
CA ALA A 129 -15.07 11.08 -7.43
C ALA A 129 -13.96 10.23 -8.07
N LEU A 130 -13.11 10.84 -8.89
CA LEU A 130 -11.90 10.20 -9.42
C LEU A 130 -10.80 10.28 -8.36
N LEU A 131 -10.24 9.13 -8.00
CA LEU A 131 -9.20 9.03 -6.96
C LEU A 131 -7.81 8.94 -7.59
N LEU A 132 -7.68 8.10 -8.61
CA LEU A 132 -6.42 7.84 -9.31
C LEU A 132 -6.69 7.68 -10.81
N TYR A 133 -5.82 8.27 -11.62
CA TYR A 133 -5.77 8.05 -13.06
C TYR A 133 -4.32 7.90 -13.50
N VAL A 134 -3.98 6.74 -14.07
CA VAL A 134 -2.65 6.43 -14.61
C VAL A 134 -2.80 6.29 -16.11
N SER A 135 -2.02 7.03 -16.89
CA SER A 135 -2.09 7.02 -18.35
C SER A 135 -0.78 6.56 -18.97
N SER A 136 -0.82 5.85 -20.10
CA SER A 136 0.35 5.58 -20.95
C SER A 136 0.46 6.53 -22.14
N TYR A 137 1.63 6.52 -22.80
CA TYR A 137 1.82 7.18 -24.09
C TYR A 137 0.97 6.56 -25.21
N TYR A 138 0.55 5.31 -25.05
CA TYR A 138 -0.25 4.55 -26.01
C TYR A 138 -1.76 4.66 -25.80
N ARG A 139 -2.20 5.67 -25.01
CA ARG A 139 -3.62 5.92 -24.66
C ARG A 139 -4.29 4.77 -23.91
N GLU A 140 -3.48 3.96 -23.22
CA GLU A 140 -3.97 3.01 -22.23
C GLU A 140 -4.10 3.73 -20.89
N TYR A 141 -4.98 3.24 -20.02
CA TYR A 141 -5.10 3.80 -18.68
C TYR A 141 -5.63 2.81 -17.64
N LEU A 142 -5.30 3.11 -16.39
CA LEU A 142 -5.92 2.59 -15.19
C LEU A 142 -6.60 3.75 -14.46
N ALA A 143 -7.89 3.64 -14.17
CA ALA A 143 -8.62 4.62 -13.36
C ALA A 143 -9.27 3.96 -12.15
N VAL A 144 -9.21 4.63 -11.00
CA VAL A 144 -9.90 4.21 -9.78
C VAL A 144 -10.80 5.35 -9.33
N LEU A 145 -12.09 5.09 -9.21
CA LEU A 145 -13.09 6.11 -8.90
C LEU A 145 -14.20 5.58 -8.00
N LEU A 146 -14.79 6.47 -7.23
CA LEU A 146 -16.09 6.26 -6.61
C LEU A 146 -17.16 6.55 -7.64
N ASN A 147 -18.02 5.57 -7.92
CA ASN A 147 -19.19 5.78 -8.77
C ASN A 147 -20.31 6.50 -8.01
N ARG A 148 -21.40 6.85 -8.71
CA ARG A 148 -22.54 7.62 -8.16
C ARG A 148 -23.27 6.93 -6.99
N ASN A 149 -23.11 5.61 -6.86
CA ASN A 149 -23.72 4.82 -5.80
C ASN A 149 -22.74 4.56 -4.63
N GLY A 150 -21.55 5.17 -4.67
CA GLY A 150 -20.55 5.05 -3.61
C GLY A 150 -19.78 3.73 -3.59
N TYR A 151 -19.82 2.93 -4.67
CA TYR A 151 -18.92 1.78 -4.85
C TYR A 151 -17.62 2.23 -5.52
N LEU A 152 -16.55 1.47 -5.31
CA LEU A 152 -15.29 1.63 -6.03
C LEU A 152 -15.39 0.93 -7.39
N ASP A 153 -15.18 1.68 -8.46
CA ASP A 153 -15.00 1.14 -9.81
C ASP A 153 -13.49 1.25 -10.16
N VAL A 154 -12.91 0.12 -10.56
CA VAL A 154 -11.56 0.01 -11.13
C VAL A 154 -11.70 -0.19 -12.64
N LYS A 155 -11.14 0.71 -13.44
CA LYS A 155 -11.25 0.70 -14.89
C LYS A 155 -9.89 0.47 -15.53
N TYR A 156 -9.83 -0.46 -16.47
CA TYR A 156 -8.66 -0.76 -17.27
C TYR A 156 -8.97 -0.57 -18.75
N LYS A 157 -8.20 0.27 -19.44
CA LYS A 157 -8.14 0.31 -20.90
C LYS A 157 -6.73 -0.09 -21.32
N LEU A 158 -6.55 -1.36 -21.68
CA LEU A 158 -5.24 -1.91 -22.07
C LEU A 158 -5.00 -1.95 -23.58
N GLN A 159 -6.00 -1.61 -24.38
CA GLN A 159 -5.89 -1.55 -25.82
C GLN A 159 -6.60 -0.30 -26.33
N ASN A 160 -5.92 0.49 -27.15
CA ASN A 160 -6.48 1.75 -27.66
C ASN A 160 -7.79 1.55 -28.45
N SER A 161 -7.90 0.45 -29.19
CA SER A 161 -9.07 0.10 -30.02
C SER A 161 -10.26 -0.47 -29.26
N ARG A 162 -10.12 -0.80 -27.96
CA ARG A 162 -11.19 -1.36 -27.14
C ARG A 162 -11.70 -0.33 -26.13
N ASP A 163 -12.94 -0.54 -25.69
CA ASP A 163 -13.51 0.15 -24.55
C ASP A 163 -12.84 -0.31 -23.25
N ALA A 164 -12.93 0.52 -22.22
CA ALA A 164 -12.39 0.19 -20.91
C ALA A 164 -13.26 -0.88 -20.22
N GLU A 165 -12.60 -1.88 -19.65
CA GLU A 165 -13.23 -2.87 -18.78
C GLU A 165 -13.40 -2.26 -17.38
N VAL A 166 -14.59 -2.43 -16.78
CA VAL A 166 -14.95 -1.82 -15.49
C VAL A 166 -15.26 -2.91 -14.47
N PHE A 167 -14.47 -2.97 -13.41
CA PHE A 167 -14.68 -3.87 -12.27
C PHE A 167 -15.22 -3.09 -11.09
N ARG A 168 -16.41 -3.47 -10.63
CA ARG A 168 -17.08 -2.86 -9.48
C ARG A 168 -16.94 -3.74 -8.27
N THR A 169 -16.45 -3.17 -7.18
CA THR A 169 -16.36 -3.88 -5.90
C THR A 169 -17.73 -4.05 -5.26
N SER A 170 -17.87 -5.04 -4.38
CA SER A 170 -19.08 -5.27 -3.58
C SER A 170 -19.28 -4.26 -2.43
N VAL A 171 -18.19 -3.64 -1.96
CA VAL A 171 -18.22 -2.67 -0.86
C VAL A 171 -18.87 -1.34 -1.31
N ARG A 172 -19.86 -0.89 -0.53
CA ARG A 172 -20.64 0.35 -0.78
C ARG A 172 -20.33 1.42 0.26
N ASN A 173 -20.84 2.63 0.03
CA ASN A 173 -20.75 3.78 0.95
C ASN A 173 -19.31 4.17 1.29
N LEU A 174 -18.39 4.09 0.33
CA LEU A 174 -17.00 4.45 0.54
C LEU A 174 -16.75 5.97 0.59
N ALA A 175 -17.76 6.78 0.26
CA ALA A 175 -17.79 8.23 0.45
C ALA A 175 -18.43 8.63 1.79
N ASN A 176 -18.09 7.94 2.88
CA ASN A 176 -18.71 8.12 4.21
C ASN A 176 -17.91 9.06 5.15
N GLY A 177 -16.84 9.69 4.66
CA GLY A 177 -15.96 10.53 5.48
C GLY A 177 -14.98 9.78 6.37
N GLN A 178 -14.91 8.44 6.29
CA GLN A 178 -13.92 7.62 6.97
C GLN A 178 -12.71 7.34 6.06
N LEU A 179 -11.60 6.95 6.68
CA LEU A 179 -10.39 6.56 5.95
C LEU A 179 -10.56 5.12 5.46
N HIS A 180 -10.40 4.92 4.15
CA HIS A 180 -10.42 3.61 3.51
C HIS A 180 -9.07 3.33 2.84
N ARG A 181 -8.57 2.10 2.95
CA ARG A 181 -7.36 1.63 2.28
C ARG A 181 -7.74 0.73 1.10
N VAL A 182 -7.24 1.06 -0.08
CA VAL A 182 -7.44 0.30 -1.31
C VAL A 182 -6.13 -0.34 -1.72
N SER A 183 -6.18 -1.64 -2.04
CA SER A 183 -5.08 -2.39 -2.65
C SER A 183 -5.58 -3.04 -3.93
N ILE A 184 -4.95 -2.73 -5.05
CA ILE A 184 -5.25 -3.27 -6.38
C ILE A 184 -3.98 -3.93 -6.89
N ARG A 185 -4.09 -5.21 -7.26
CA ARG A 185 -2.98 -5.96 -7.82
C ARG A 185 -3.45 -6.68 -9.08
N ARG A 186 -2.82 -6.36 -10.20
CA ARG A 186 -2.97 -7.12 -11.43
C ARG A 186 -1.80 -8.07 -11.61
N LEU A 187 -2.11 -9.30 -12.02
CA LEU A 187 -1.14 -10.25 -12.55
C LEU A 187 -1.75 -10.92 -13.77
N SER A 188 -1.23 -10.61 -14.96
CA SER A 188 -1.81 -10.98 -16.25
C SER A 188 -3.27 -10.51 -16.36
N GLU A 189 -4.23 -11.41 -16.50
CA GLU A 189 -5.65 -11.09 -16.65
C GLU A 189 -6.33 -10.86 -15.29
N THR A 190 -5.77 -11.40 -14.22
CA THR A 190 -6.41 -11.35 -12.90
C THR A 190 -6.14 -10.02 -12.22
N VAL A 191 -7.22 -9.34 -11.84
CA VAL A 191 -7.21 -8.10 -11.04
C VAL A 191 -7.79 -8.41 -9.67
N SER A 192 -6.93 -8.42 -8.65
CA SER A 192 -7.33 -8.53 -7.25
C SER A 192 -7.55 -7.14 -6.65
N VAL A 193 -8.69 -6.93 -5.99
CA VAL A 193 -9.01 -5.70 -5.25
C VAL A 193 -9.32 -6.04 -3.79
N GLN A 194 -8.71 -5.32 -2.86
CA GLN A 194 -9.01 -5.41 -1.44
C GLN A 194 -9.25 -4.01 -0.86
N ILE A 195 -10.33 -3.87 -0.10
CA ILE A 195 -10.70 -2.63 0.58
C ILE A 195 -10.75 -2.90 2.09
N ASP A 196 -9.92 -2.18 2.84
CA ASP A 196 -9.76 -2.34 4.28
C ASP A 196 -9.44 -3.79 4.68
N GLN A 197 -10.26 -4.37 5.56
CA GLN A 197 -10.16 -5.77 6.01
C GLN A 197 -11.21 -6.67 5.34
N HIS A 198 -11.92 -6.19 4.32
CA HIS A 198 -12.88 -7.02 3.58
C HIS A 198 -12.15 -8.11 2.78
N GLU A 199 -12.91 -9.15 2.42
CA GLU A 199 -12.41 -10.22 1.56
C GLU A 199 -11.92 -9.66 0.22
N ARG A 200 -10.87 -10.27 -0.31
CA ARG A 200 -10.29 -9.89 -1.60
C ARG A 200 -11.23 -10.32 -2.72
N GLU A 201 -11.56 -9.39 -3.60
CA GLU A 201 -12.36 -9.64 -4.79
C GLU A 201 -11.42 -9.83 -5.99
N ASP A 202 -11.61 -10.91 -6.75
CA ASP A 202 -10.81 -11.20 -7.96
C ASP A 202 -11.68 -11.06 -9.21
N PHE A 203 -11.21 -10.29 -10.17
CA PHE A 203 -11.82 -10.08 -11.48
C PHE A 203 -10.86 -10.54 -12.57
N ASN A 204 -11.39 -10.82 -13.78
CA ASN A 204 -10.58 -11.18 -14.93
C ASN A 204 -10.83 -10.20 -16.09
N LEU A 205 -9.74 -9.68 -16.64
CA LEU A 205 -9.72 -8.94 -17.89
C LEU A 205 -9.93 -9.88 -19.09
N THR A 206 -10.42 -9.33 -20.19
CA THR A 206 -10.54 -10.07 -21.46
C THR A 206 -9.21 -10.28 -22.17
N SER A 207 -8.12 -9.65 -21.71
CA SER A 207 -6.79 -9.74 -22.29
C SER A 207 -5.70 -9.54 -21.23
N ASP A 208 -4.61 -10.26 -21.37
CA ASP A 208 -3.39 -10.14 -20.55
C ASP A 208 -2.43 -9.03 -21.03
N ALA A 209 -2.94 -8.09 -21.83
CA ALA A 209 -2.16 -7.02 -22.43
C ALA A 209 -1.31 -6.25 -21.40
N GLU A 210 -0.17 -5.76 -21.87
CA GLU A 210 0.77 -5.01 -21.06
C GLU A 210 0.25 -3.60 -20.83
N PHE A 211 0.49 -3.05 -19.64
CA PHE A 211 0.24 -1.64 -19.35
C PHE A 211 1.60 -0.98 -19.15
N ASN A 212 2.21 -0.54 -20.25
CA ASN A 212 3.58 -0.06 -20.28
C ASN A 212 3.64 1.43 -20.64
N ALA A 213 4.86 1.98 -20.78
CA ALA A 213 5.10 3.37 -21.17
C ALA A 213 4.23 4.39 -20.39
N ILE A 214 4.19 4.25 -19.05
CA ILE A 214 3.43 5.16 -18.18
C ILE A 214 3.91 6.59 -18.41
N LYS A 215 2.97 7.45 -18.79
CA LYS A 215 3.17 8.87 -19.09
C LYS A 215 2.90 9.73 -17.86
N SER A 216 1.81 9.45 -17.13
CA SER A 216 1.43 10.28 -16.00
C SER A 216 0.59 9.54 -14.97
N VAL A 217 0.66 10.04 -13.73
CA VAL A 217 -0.24 9.70 -12.62
C VAL A 217 -0.93 10.99 -12.18
N VAL A 218 -2.25 10.99 -12.18
CA VAL A 218 -3.09 12.11 -11.75
C VAL A 218 -3.94 11.68 -10.55
N LEU A 219 -3.95 12.52 -9.52
CA LEU A 219 -4.81 12.40 -8.35
C LEU A 219 -5.80 13.56 -8.34
N GLY A 220 -7.07 13.27 -8.06
CA GLY A 220 -8.15 14.27 -8.09
C GLY A 220 -8.73 14.48 -9.49
N LYS A 221 -9.00 15.74 -9.86
CA LYS A 221 -9.70 16.05 -11.12
C LYS A 221 -8.78 15.85 -12.35
N VAL A 222 -9.24 15.08 -13.32
CA VAL A 222 -8.62 15.03 -14.66
C VAL A 222 -9.23 16.12 -15.54
N HIS A 223 -8.38 16.93 -16.15
CA HIS A 223 -8.78 17.92 -17.16
C HIS A 223 -8.58 17.29 -18.55
N GLY A 224 -9.67 17.05 -19.28
CA GLY A 224 -9.67 16.48 -20.64
C GLY A 224 -10.14 15.02 -20.69
N GLU A 225 -11.25 14.82 -21.42
CA GLU A 225 -11.84 13.56 -21.92
C GLU A 225 -11.80 12.32 -21.00
N LEU A 226 -12.84 12.21 -20.16
CA LEU A 226 -13.48 10.93 -19.81
C LEU A 226 -14.74 10.77 -20.67
#